data_AF-A0A4Y2HMT4-F1
#
_entry.id   AF-A0A4Y2HMT4-F1
#
_cell.length_a   1.000
_cell.length_b   1.000
_cell.length_c   1.000
_cell.angle_alpha   90.00
_cell.angle_beta   90.00
_cell.angle_gamma   90.00
#
_symmetry.space_group_name_H-M   'P 1'
#
loop_
_entity.id
_entity.type
_entity.pdbx_description
1 polymer ?
#
loop_
_entity_poly.entity_id
_entity_poly.type
_entity_poly.pdbx_seq_one_letter_code
_entity_poly.pdbx_strand_id
1 'polypeptide(L)'
;MMRQEKQMDIHVRHWHQNRVSTIYFNSVFLGHSKSSDIFEEFISAIAKLKFSKTIQISMDGPNVNWKFYSMLQDYYFKEFGKNLLNIGSCGLHIMHNAFKAGCIASTWGIGDFLTSLYYLFKNSPARRDDFLKESEGALPKKFIRICGLKMCQLVNLL
;
A
#
# COMPACT_ATOMS: atom_id res chain seq x y z
N MET A 1 12.92 4.99 -21.26
CA MET A 1 11.45 5.10 -21.03
C MET A 1 11.10 4.18 -19.88
N MET A 2 10.84 4.71 -18.66
CA MET A 2 10.43 3.86 -17.53
C MET A 2 9.00 3.39 -17.78
N ARG A 3 8.82 2.07 -17.93
CA ARG A 3 7.50 1.46 -18.04
C ARG A 3 6.83 1.59 -16.68
N GLN A 4 5.63 2.18 -16.64
CA GLN A 4 4.90 2.41 -15.40
C GLN A 4 4.18 1.11 -15.03
N GLU A 5 4.81 0.29 -14.20
CA GLU A 5 4.28 -1.00 -13.75
C GLU A 5 3.70 -0.88 -12.35
N LYS A 6 2.67 -1.67 -12.06
CA LYS A 6 2.12 -1.77 -10.70
C LYS A 6 3.01 -2.70 -9.89
N GLN A 7 3.26 -2.37 -8.62
CA GLN A 7 4.14 -3.15 -7.77
C GLN A 7 3.34 -3.81 -6.64
N MET A 8 3.53 -5.12 -6.45
CA MET A 8 3.01 -5.91 -5.35
C MET A 8 4.16 -6.28 -4.41
N ASP A 9 4.17 -5.72 -3.19
CA ASP A 9 5.26 -5.90 -2.24
C ASP A 9 4.97 -6.98 -1.19
N ILE A 10 5.66 -8.12 -1.36
CA ILE A 10 5.98 -9.26 -0.47
C ILE A 10 6.34 -8.94 0.99
N HIS A 11 5.44 -8.94 1.98
CA HIS A 11 5.84 -8.85 3.39
C HIS A 11 5.35 -10.04 4.20
N VAL A 12 6.25 -10.60 5.01
CA VAL A 12 5.93 -11.67 5.96
C VAL A 12 6.01 -11.10 7.37
N ARG A 13 4.96 -11.34 8.15
CA ARG A 13 4.94 -11.09 9.58
C ARG A 13 5.06 -12.41 10.32
N HIS A 14 5.82 -12.36 11.38
CA HIS A 14 5.84 -13.47 12.31
C HIS A 14 6.08 -12.94 13.71
N TRP A 15 5.67 -13.74 14.69
CA TRP A 15 6.02 -13.48 16.07
C TRP A 15 7.44 -13.99 16.32
N HIS A 16 8.30 -13.13 16.87
CA HIS A 16 9.67 -13.51 17.20
C HIS A 16 10.16 -12.70 18.39
N GLN A 17 10.71 -13.38 19.41
CA GLN A 17 11.26 -12.74 20.61
C GLN A 17 10.28 -11.74 21.27
N ASN A 18 9.03 -12.17 21.49
CA ASN A 18 8.00 -11.36 22.16
C ASN A 18 7.60 -10.06 21.42
N ARG A 19 7.80 -10.01 20.10
CA ARG A 19 7.38 -8.90 19.24
C ARG A 19 6.94 -9.41 17.88
N VAL A 20 6.09 -8.62 17.22
CA VAL A 20 5.79 -8.81 15.80
C VAL A 20 6.97 -8.29 15.00
N SER A 21 7.59 -9.15 14.19
CA SER A 21 8.63 -8.79 13.24
C SER A 21 8.08 -8.83 11.82
N THR A 22 8.46 -7.86 11.00
CA THR A 22 8.10 -7.80 9.58
C THR A 22 9.36 -7.89 8.75
N ILE A 23 9.39 -8.84 7.82
CA ILE A 23 10.46 -8.98 6.84
C ILE A 23 9.92 -8.68 5.44
N TYR A 24 10.71 -7.96 4.65
CA TYR A 24 10.48 -7.89 3.21
C TYR A 24 10.92 -9.22 2.60
N PHE A 25 10.04 -9.78 1.77
CA PHE A 25 10.24 -11.09 1.16
C PHE A 25 10.50 -10.98 -0.36
N ASN A 26 9.65 -10.25 -1.10
CA ASN A 26 9.78 -10.12 -2.55
C ASN A 26 9.02 -8.89 -3.09
N SER A 27 9.22 -8.51 -4.35
CA SER A 27 8.36 -7.58 -5.07
C SER A 27 8.05 -8.15 -6.43
N VAL A 28 6.78 -8.11 -6.82
CA VAL A 28 6.35 -8.48 -8.17
C VAL A 28 5.90 -7.24 -8.92
N PHE A 29 6.43 -7.07 -10.12
CA PHE A 29 6.05 -5.98 -11.02
C PHE A 29 5.03 -6.49 -12.05
N LEU A 30 3.86 -5.89 -12.01
CA LEU A 30 2.67 -6.29 -12.73
C LEU A 30 2.37 -5.26 -13.83
N GLY A 31 2.36 -5.70 -15.09
CA GLY A 31 1.87 -4.89 -16.20
C GLY A 31 0.33 -4.78 -16.16
N HIS A 32 -0.35 -5.90 -15.98
CA HIS A 32 -1.79 -5.98 -15.73
C HIS A 32 -2.04 -6.45 -14.30
N SER A 33 -3.14 -5.98 -13.71
CA SER A 33 -3.48 -6.26 -12.31
C SER A 33 -4.95 -6.63 -12.17
N LYS A 34 -5.43 -7.60 -12.97
CA LYS A 34 -6.71 -8.26 -12.68
C LYS A 34 -6.51 -9.19 -11.48
N SER A 35 -7.60 -9.61 -10.85
CA SER A 35 -7.53 -10.49 -9.68
C SER A 35 -6.87 -11.84 -9.98
N SER A 36 -7.04 -12.38 -11.20
CA SER A 36 -6.36 -13.59 -11.69
C SER A 36 -4.86 -13.41 -11.80
N ASP A 37 -4.42 -12.31 -12.44
CA ASP A 37 -3.00 -12.00 -12.64
C ASP A 37 -2.30 -11.85 -11.29
N ILE A 38 -2.94 -11.14 -10.34
CA ILE A 38 -2.42 -10.98 -8.98
C ILE A 38 -2.34 -12.33 -8.26
N PHE A 39 -3.34 -13.19 -8.43
CA PHE A 39 -3.37 -14.50 -7.79
C PHE A 39 -2.23 -15.41 -8.26
N GLU A 40 -2.07 -15.56 -9.58
CA GLU A 40 -1.03 -16.42 -10.17
C GLU A 40 0.38 -15.95 -9.77
N GLU A 41 0.63 -14.65 -9.88
CA GLU A 41 1.89 -14.03 -9.51
C GLU A 41 2.16 -14.10 -8.01
N PHE A 42 1.12 -13.96 -7.18
CA PHE A 42 1.25 -14.11 -5.73
C PHE A 42 1.65 -15.54 -5.35
N ILE A 43 0.95 -16.55 -5.88
CA ILE A 43 1.25 -17.97 -5.63
C ILE A 43 2.66 -18.32 -6.09
N SER A 44 3.05 -17.87 -7.29
CA SER A 44 4.40 -18.05 -7.83
C SER A 44 5.45 -17.43 -6.91
N ALA A 45 5.22 -16.19 -6.47
CA ALA A 45 6.17 -15.47 -5.63
C ALA A 45 6.35 -16.11 -4.25
N ILE A 46 5.29 -16.65 -3.64
CA ILE A 46 5.35 -17.29 -2.32
C ILE A 46 5.68 -18.78 -2.36
N ALA A 47 5.97 -19.38 -3.53
CA ALA A 47 6.19 -20.82 -3.66
C ALA A 47 7.28 -21.39 -2.73
N LYS A 48 8.24 -20.54 -2.31
CA LYS A 48 9.32 -20.92 -1.38
C LYS A 48 8.91 -20.83 0.10
N LEU A 49 7.76 -20.23 0.43
CA LEU A 49 7.24 -20.10 1.79
C LEU A 49 6.37 -21.30 2.15
N LYS A 50 6.40 -21.68 3.43
CA LYS A 50 5.47 -22.66 3.99
C LYS A 50 4.08 -22.04 4.18
N PHE A 51 3.39 -21.79 3.07
CA PHE A 51 2.13 -21.07 3.06
C PHE A 51 1.03 -21.72 3.91
N SER A 52 1.08 -23.05 4.11
CA SER A 52 0.15 -23.81 4.96
C SER A 52 0.11 -23.41 6.44
N LYS A 53 1.10 -22.67 6.92
CA LYS A 53 1.14 -22.11 8.28
C LYS A 53 0.62 -20.68 8.37
N THR A 54 0.07 -20.16 7.27
CA THR A 54 -0.44 -18.79 7.22
C THR A 54 -1.77 -18.70 7.95
N ILE A 55 -1.89 -17.72 8.84
CA ILE A 55 -3.16 -17.46 9.54
C ILE A 55 -4.00 -16.43 8.80
N GLN A 56 -3.37 -15.39 8.26
CA GLN A 56 -4.06 -14.22 7.76
C GLN A 56 -3.26 -13.56 6.64
N ILE A 57 -3.99 -12.89 5.73
CA ILE A 57 -3.44 -12.01 4.70
C ILE A 57 -4.03 -10.62 4.81
N SER A 58 -3.17 -9.62 4.97
CA SER A 58 -3.55 -8.20 4.96
C SER A 58 -3.37 -7.57 3.59
N MET A 59 -4.30 -6.69 3.24
CA MET A 59 -4.41 -6.07 1.92
C MET A 59 -5.33 -4.84 1.99
N ASP A 60 -5.22 -3.97 1.00
CA ASP A 60 -6.07 -2.80 0.81
C ASP A 60 -7.47 -3.16 0.26
N GLY A 61 -8.40 -2.22 0.39
CA GLY A 61 -9.82 -2.43 0.13
C GLY A 61 -10.36 -2.34 -1.32
N PRO A 62 -9.60 -2.12 -2.41
CA PRO A 62 -10.16 -2.16 -3.76
C PRO A 62 -10.83 -3.50 -4.10
N ASN A 63 -11.90 -3.48 -4.90
CA ASN A 63 -12.68 -4.68 -5.28
C ASN A 63 -11.83 -5.78 -5.92
N VAL A 64 -10.80 -5.42 -6.69
CA VAL A 64 -9.88 -6.37 -7.32
C VAL A 64 -9.17 -7.22 -6.27
N ASN A 65 -8.77 -6.59 -5.17
CA ASN A 65 -8.05 -7.23 -4.09
C ASN A 65 -9.02 -8.14 -3.33
N TRP A 66 -10.23 -7.69 -3.01
CA TRP A 66 -11.26 -8.57 -2.44
C TRP A 66 -11.55 -9.81 -3.28
N LYS A 67 -11.58 -9.67 -4.61
CA LYS A 67 -11.73 -10.82 -5.50
C LYS A 67 -10.53 -11.76 -5.44
N PHE A 68 -9.31 -11.23 -5.43
CA PHE A 68 -8.09 -12.00 -5.18
C PHE A 68 -8.15 -12.77 -3.86
N TYR A 69 -8.57 -12.12 -2.76
CA TYR A 69 -8.71 -12.77 -1.46
C TYR A 69 -9.70 -13.92 -1.50
N SER A 70 -10.85 -13.74 -2.15
CA SER A 70 -11.84 -14.82 -2.34
C SER A 70 -11.25 -16.00 -3.11
N MET A 71 -10.52 -15.75 -4.21
CA MET A 71 -9.85 -16.81 -4.97
C MET A 71 -8.80 -17.55 -4.12
N LEU A 72 -8.05 -16.79 -3.31
CA LEU A 72 -7.04 -17.33 -2.43
C LEU A 72 -7.62 -18.13 -1.27
N GLN A 73 -8.76 -17.71 -0.72
CA GLN A 73 -9.51 -18.45 0.28
C GLN A 73 -9.96 -19.81 -0.26
N ASP A 74 -10.53 -19.83 -1.47
CA ASP A 74 -10.99 -21.05 -2.13
C ASP A 74 -9.82 -22.02 -2.38
N TYR A 75 -8.68 -21.49 -2.85
CA TYR A 75 -7.45 -22.25 -3.01
C TYR A 75 -6.94 -22.80 -1.66
N TYR A 76 -6.84 -21.96 -0.64
CA TYR A 76 -6.32 -22.35 0.68
C TYR A 76 -7.17 -23.43 1.35
N PHE A 77 -8.50 -23.34 1.19
CA PHE A 77 -9.42 -24.35 1.70
C PHE A 77 -9.29 -25.68 0.96
N LYS A 78 -9.16 -25.65 -0.37
CA LYS A 78 -8.97 -26.87 -1.18
C LYS A 78 -7.65 -27.56 -0.88
N GLU A 79 -6.56 -26.81 -0.73
CA GLU A 79 -5.22 -27.38 -0.52
C GLU A 79 -4.96 -27.82 0.93
N PHE A 80 -5.46 -27.07 1.93
CA PHE A 80 -5.12 -27.28 3.33
C PHE A 80 -6.29 -27.60 4.25
N GLY A 81 -7.53 -27.58 3.74
CA GLY A 81 -8.75 -27.83 4.53
C GLY A 81 -9.01 -26.77 5.61
N LYS A 82 -8.44 -25.56 5.45
CA LYS A 82 -8.49 -24.48 6.43
C LYS A 82 -8.88 -23.16 5.78
N ASN A 83 -9.33 -22.22 6.61
CA ASN A 83 -9.68 -20.88 6.19
C ASN A 83 -8.66 -19.87 6.73
N LEU A 84 -8.29 -18.88 5.90
CA LEU A 84 -7.56 -17.70 6.37
C LEU A 84 -8.50 -16.82 7.18
N LEU A 85 -7.97 -16.19 8.23
CA LEU A 85 -8.68 -15.24 9.06
C LEU A 85 -8.85 -13.91 8.30
N ASN A 86 -10.10 -13.47 8.12
CA ASN A 86 -10.40 -12.17 7.52
C ASN A 86 -10.59 -11.11 8.62
N ILE A 87 -9.70 -10.12 8.67
CA ILE A 87 -9.77 -8.98 9.63
C ILE A 87 -10.23 -7.70 8.91
N GLY A 88 -10.66 -7.80 7.65
CA GLY A 88 -11.03 -6.64 6.84
C GLY A 88 -9.87 -6.05 6.05
N SER A 89 -10.15 -4.93 5.38
CA SER A 89 -9.13 -4.17 4.64
C SER A 89 -8.24 -3.34 5.57
N CYS A 90 -7.07 -2.95 5.06
CA CYS A 90 -6.13 -2.07 5.75
C CYS A 90 -6.79 -0.80 6.35
N GLY A 91 -6.77 -0.69 7.68
CA GLY A 91 -7.38 0.45 8.41
C GLY A 91 -6.77 1.81 8.07
N LEU A 92 -5.51 1.85 7.64
CA LEU A 92 -4.87 3.08 7.18
C LEU A 92 -5.58 3.67 5.95
N HIS A 93 -6.07 2.82 5.05
CA HIS A 93 -6.81 3.26 3.87
C HIS A 93 -8.18 3.83 4.26
N ILE A 94 -8.85 3.26 5.26
CA ILE A 94 -10.12 3.79 5.79
C ILE A 94 -9.90 5.20 6.36
N MET A 95 -8.90 5.36 7.23
CA MET A 95 -8.56 6.66 7.81
C MET A 95 -8.20 7.68 6.73
N HIS A 96 -7.35 7.30 5.77
CA HIS A 96 -6.96 8.18 4.67
C HIS A 96 -8.17 8.61 3.83
N ASN A 97 -9.08 7.69 3.52
CA ASN A 97 -10.31 8.01 2.78
C ASN A 97 -11.26 8.91 3.57
N ALA A 98 -11.34 8.75 4.89
CA ALA A 98 -12.11 9.65 5.76
C ALA A 98 -11.56 11.08 5.74
N PHE A 99 -10.24 11.26 5.87
CA PHE A 99 -9.60 12.58 5.75
C PHE A 99 -9.82 13.20 4.36
N LYS A 100 -9.70 12.40 3.30
CA LYS A 100 -9.99 12.83 1.93
C LYS A 100 -11.43 13.32 1.81
N ALA A 101 -12.40 12.56 2.32
CA ALA A 101 -13.80 12.93 2.31
C ALA A 101 -14.05 14.24 3.08
N GLY A 102 -13.43 14.39 4.26
CA GLY A 102 -13.48 15.63 5.05
C GLY A 102 -12.91 16.83 4.30
N CYS A 103 -11.76 16.68 3.64
CA CYS A 103 -11.18 17.75 2.82
C CYS A 103 -12.11 18.17 1.67
N ILE A 104 -12.73 17.21 0.99
CA ILE A 104 -13.69 17.47 -0.09
C ILE A 104 -14.94 18.19 0.46
N ALA A 105 -15.50 17.68 1.56
CA ALA A 105 -16.70 18.23 2.19
C ALA A 105 -16.48 19.65 2.75
N SER A 106 -15.27 19.95 3.23
CA SER A 106 -14.93 21.27 3.76
C SER A 106 -14.95 22.38 2.71
N THR A 107 -14.83 22.06 1.41
CA THR A 107 -14.67 23.00 0.28
C THR A 107 -13.50 23.99 0.38
N TRP A 108 -12.64 23.87 1.40
CA TRP A 108 -11.54 24.81 1.66
C TRP A 108 -10.41 24.78 0.64
N GLY A 109 -10.43 23.88 -0.35
CA GLY A 109 -9.38 23.80 -1.38
C GLY A 109 -8.00 23.47 -0.82
N ILE A 110 -7.90 22.89 0.39
CA ILE A 110 -6.64 22.61 1.10
C ILE A 110 -5.66 21.83 0.21
N GLY A 111 -6.18 20.83 -0.51
CA GLY A 111 -5.36 20.03 -1.41
C GLY A 111 -4.75 20.84 -2.54
N ASP A 112 -5.51 21.77 -3.12
CA ASP A 112 -5.04 22.70 -4.17
C ASP A 112 -4.02 23.69 -3.62
N PHE A 113 -4.32 24.30 -2.47
CA PHE A 113 -3.41 25.21 -1.79
C PHE A 113 -2.05 24.54 -1.50
N LEU A 114 -2.03 23.39 -0.83
CA LEU A 114 -0.78 22.70 -0.47
C LEU A 114 -0.02 22.19 -1.70
N THR A 115 -0.73 21.75 -2.74
CA THR A 115 -0.10 21.33 -4.02
C THR A 115 0.57 22.50 -4.71
N SER A 116 -0.14 23.64 -4.81
CA SER A 116 0.37 24.86 -5.43
C SER A 116 1.56 25.42 -4.66
N LEU A 117 1.49 25.43 -3.32
CA LEU A 117 2.59 25.85 -2.47
C LEU A 117 3.85 25.00 -2.69
N TYR A 118 3.71 23.68 -2.80
CA TYR A 118 4.83 22.81 -3.14
C TYR A 118 5.44 23.14 -4.50
N TYR A 119 4.63 23.31 -5.55
CA TYR A 119 5.13 23.62 -6.89
C TYR A 119 5.70 25.03 -7.02
N LEU A 120 5.22 25.98 -6.20
CA LEU A 120 5.75 27.34 -6.12
C LEU A 120 7.25 27.36 -5.85
N PHE A 121 7.69 26.48 -4.92
CA PHE A 121 9.10 26.33 -4.57
C PHE A 121 9.80 25.26 -5.39
N LYS A 122 9.16 24.13 -5.71
CA LYS A 122 9.82 23.05 -6.48
C LYS A 122 10.37 23.54 -7.82
N ASN A 123 9.61 24.37 -8.53
CA ASN A 123 9.91 24.76 -9.90
C ASN A 123 10.75 26.04 -10.01
N SER A 124 11.16 26.66 -8.88
CA SER A 124 11.93 27.91 -8.89
C SER A 124 13.08 27.83 -7.89
N PRO A 125 14.33 27.62 -8.37
CA PRO A 125 15.51 27.63 -7.51
C PRO A 125 15.70 28.96 -6.76
N ALA A 126 15.44 30.09 -7.42
CA ALA A 126 15.53 31.42 -6.80
C ALA A 126 14.60 31.54 -5.58
N ARG A 127 13.31 31.19 -5.72
CA ARG A 127 12.36 31.22 -4.60
C ARG A 127 12.73 30.27 -3.46
N ARG A 128 13.41 29.15 -3.74
CA ARG A 128 13.90 28.24 -2.70
C ARG A 128 15.07 28.88 -1.95
N ASP A 129 16.00 29.48 -2.67
CA ASP A 129 17.17 30.14 -2.10
C ASP A 129 16.74 31.32 -1.23
N ASP A 130 15.83 32.17 -1.72
CA ASP A 130 15.26 33.29 -0.96
C ASP A 130 14.54 32.79 0.31
N PHE A 131 13.69 31.76 0.19
CA PHE A 131 12.99 31.20 1.35
C PHE A 131 13.92 30.61 2.41
N LEU A 132 15.01 29.97 2.01
CA LEU A 132 15.98 29.38 2.93
C LEU A 132 16.90 30.43 3.57
N LYS A 133 17.07 31.60 2.93
CA LYS A 133 17.80 32.73 3.51
C LYS A 133 16.94 33.48 4.53
N GLU A 134 15.68 33.72 4.19
CA GLU A 134 14.76 34.51 5.01
C GLU A 134 14.04 33.69 6.09
N SER A 135 14.10 32.35 6.02
CA SER A 135 13.49 31.48 7.04
C SER A 135 14.45 30.40 7.52
N GLU A 136 14.38 30.11 8.82
CA GLU A 136 14.97 28.89 9.40
C GLU A 136 14.14 27.63 9.08
N GLY A 137 13.19 27.74 8.14
CA GLY A 137 12.13 26.78 7.89
C GLY A 137 12.49 25.71 6.87
N ALA A 138 11.85 24.55 7.01
CA ALA A 138 11.92 23.50 6.01
C ALA A 138 11.03 23.84 4.80
N LEU A 139 11.53 23.57 3.59
CA LEU A 139 10.74 23.71 2.38
C LEU A 139 9.50 22.81 2.40
N PRO A 140 8.38 23.24 1.78
CA PRO A 140 7.16 22.43 1.70
C PRO A 140 7.45 21.05 1.11
N LYS A 141 7.00 20.01 1.81
CA LYS A 141 7.05 18.64 1.30
C LYS A 141 5.94 18.44 0.28
N LYS A 142 6.15 17.49 -0.64
CA LYS A 142 5.14 17.15 -1.64
C LYS A 142 3.87 16.70 -0.93
N PHE A 143 2.79 17.45 -1.10
CA PHE A 143 1.47 17.00 -0.67
C PHE A 143 1.00 15.88 -1.59
N ILE A 144 0.77 14.69 -1.02
CA ILE A 144 0.30 13.52 -1.76
C ILE A 144 -1.21 13.43 -1.54
N ARG A 145 -2.00 13.87 -2.54
CA ARG A 145 -3.47 13.79 -2.50
C ARG A 145 -4.02 12.37 -2.47
N ILE A 146 -3.23 11.41 -2.95
CA ILE A 146 -3.61 10.02 -3.13
C ILE A 146 -2.39 9.18 -2.78
N CYS A 147 -2.43 8.46 -1.66
CA CYS A 147 -1.56 7.31 -1.48
C CYS A 147 -2.01 6.26 -2.51
N GLY A 148 -1.43 6.31 -3.71
CA GLY A 148 -1.73 5.34 -4.75
C GLY A 148 -1.24 3.97 -4.30
N LEU A 149 -2.18 3.04 -4.18
CA LEU A 149 -2.00 1.58 -4.29
C LEU A 149 -0.59 1.10 -3.91
N LYS A 150 -0.21 1.25 -2.64
CA LYS A 150 0.79 0.35 -2.07
C LYS A 150 0.01 -0.78 -1.44
N MET A 151 -0.02 -1.91 -2.16
CA MET A 151 -0.57 -3.16 -1.66
C MET A 151 0.31 -3.62 -0.51
N CYS A 152 0.02 -3.10 0.69
CA CYS A 152 0.75 -3.40 1.90
C CYS A 152 0.22 -4.73 2.41
N GLN A 153 1.01 -5.76 2.18
CA GLN A 153 0.73 -7.16 2.50
C GLN A 153 0.70 -7.43 3.98
N LEU A 154 0.40 -8.68 4.38
CA LEU A 154 1.14 -9.41 5.42
C LEU A 154 0.62 -10.86 5.60
N VAL A 155 1.53 -11.83 5.52
CA VAL A 155 1.34 -13.25 5.85
C VAL A 155 1.78 -13.49 7.30
N ASN A 156 0.89 -13.97 8.18
CA ASN A 156 1.26 -14.39 9.55
C ASN A 156 1.73 -15.85 9.54
N LEU A 157 3.04 -16.10 9.72
CA LEU A 157 3.57 -17.43 10.04
C LEU A 157 3.79 -17.54 11.56
N LEU A 158 3.18 -18.54 12.19
CA LEU A 158 3.58 -19.03 13.52
C LEU A 158 4.82 -19.92 13.41
#